data_AF-A0A7K2VMD0-F1
#
_entry.id   AF-A0A7K2VMD0-F1
#
_cell.length_a   1.000
_cell.length_b   1.000
_cell.length_c   1.000
_cell.angle_alpha   90.00
_cell.angle_beta   90.00
_cell.angle_gamma   90.00
#
_symmetry.space_group_name_H-M   'P 1'
#
loop_
_entity.id
_entity.type
_entity.pdbx_description
1 polymer ?
#
loop_
_entity_poly.entity_id
_entity_poly.type
_entity_poly.pdbx_seq_one_letter_code
_entity_poly.pdbx_strand_id
1 'polypeptide(L)'
;MCLPALVMLGLGLWGVDRGGMWRDEAVTFQVARRSVPQIWQLLHGVDAVHGLYYLLMHAVLAVHPDEVVLRLPSVGAAAVTAALVGELGVRLAGPRVGLWAGLLYAVSPLAGHYAQEGRSYALVAAAATGATLLFVRGVRTGAWRAYGTVLAVTCWLHEFAVLLLLAHGASLALARVGARVWRGWGGAAGLVVLTLLPMILVSHAQSAQLAWVRPPTWATAESLLRWFLGPGEGVYWTCLVLALLGLAGLAGPPGRLTCARVGLPLAVVPPAALMLASRLSPLYVDRYVLYALSGAPLLVAAGADRPARLAARLRLRVPRLPV
;
A
#
# COMPACT_ATOMS: atom_id res chain seq x y z
N MET A 1 14.18 -4.53 -10.51
CA MET A 1 13.79 -3.47 -9.54
C MET A 1 14.62 -3.56 -8.26
N CYS A 2 15.90 -3.98 -8.32
CA CYS A 2 16.71 -4.19 -7.12
C CYS A 2 17.13 -2.89 -6.44
N LEU A 3 17.41 -1.83 -7.22
CA LEU A 3 17.87 -0.56 -6.65
C LEU A 3 16.88 0.07 -5.66
N PRO A 4 15.58 0.26 -5.98
CA PRO A 4 14.60 0.73 -4.99
C PRO A 4 14.54 -0.12 -3.71
N ALA A 5 14.62 -1.43 -3.85
CA ALA A 5 14.60 -2.36 -2.72
C ALA A 5 15.83 -2.18 -1.82
N LEU A 6 17.02 -2.07 -2.42
CA LEU A 6 18.27 -1.88 -1.70
C LEU A 6 18.33 -0.53 -0.99
N VAL A 7 17.84 0.54 -1.62
CA VAL A 7 17.73 1.87 -0.99
C VAL A 7 16.79 1.80 0.21
N MET A 8 15.60 1.22 0.04
CA MET A 8 14.64 1.08 1.13
C MET A 8 15.17 0.19 2.26
N LEU A 9 15.90 -0.88 1.93
CA LEU A 9 16.52 -1.76 2.92
C LEU A 9 17.59 -1.01 3.71
N GLY A 10 18.46 -0.25 3.04
CA GLY A 10 19.49 0.57 3.70
C GLY A 10 18.86 1.62 4.64
N LEU A 11 17.82 2.31 4.18
CA LEU A 11 17.10 3.29 5.00
C LEU A 11 16.34 2.63 6.17
N GLY A 12 15.71 1.47 5.94
CA GLY A 12 14.95 0.76 6.96
C GLY A 12 15.82 0.11 8.03
N LEU A 13 17.04 -0.32 7.69
CA LEU A 13 18.00 -0.86 8.66
C LEU A 13 18.72 0.24 9.46
N TRP A 14 18.73 1.48 8.97
CA TRP A 14 19.43 2.59 9.62
C TRP A 14 18.84 2.93 10.99
N GLY A 15 19.55 2.61 12.07
CA GLY A 15 19.07 2.86 13.44
C GLY A 15 17.90 1.98 13.85
N VAL A 16 17.79 0.77 13.29
CA VAL A 16 16.75 -0.21 13.66
C VAL A 16 16.84 -0.63 15.14
N ASP A 17 18.00 -0.45 15.76
CA ASP A 17 18.40 -0.75 17.14
C ASP A 17 18.43 0.49 18.06
N ARG A 18 17.75 1.58 17.69
CA ARG A 18 17.73 2.89 18.38
C ARG A 18 17.29 2.89 19.86
N GLY A 19 16.96 1.75 20.44
CA GLY A 19 16.67 1.58 21.85
C GLY A 19 15.26 2.02 22.23
N GLY A 20 14.38 1.03 22.42
CA GLY A 20 13.02 1.23 22.90
C GLY A 20 11.95 0.84 21.88
N MET A 21 10.85 0.31 22.39
CA MET A 21 9.69 -0.07 21.60
C MET A 21 8.61 1.00 21.67
N TRP A 22 7.96 1.29 20.54
CA TRP A 22 6.70 2.01 20.56
C TRP A 22 5.64 1.21 21.32
N ARG A 23 4.60 1.91 21.80
CA ARG A 23 3.51 1.28 22.57
C ARG A 23 2.88 0.09 21.83
N ASP A 24 2.62 0.24 20.53
CA ASP A 24 1.99 -0.81 19.71
C ASP A 24 2.96 -1.97 19.40
N GLU A 25 4.27 -1.69 19.34
CA GLU A 25 5.31 -2.71 19.24
C GLU A 25 5.38 -3.56 20.52
N ALA A 26 5.32 -2.93 21.69
CA ALA A 26 5.36 -3.63 22.97
C ALA A 26 4.20 -4.63 23.12
N VAL A 27 3.00 -4.27 22.64
CA VAL A 27 1.85 -5.21 22.58
C VAL A 27 2.18 -6.40 21.70
N THR A 28 2.70 -6.16 20.49
CA THR A 28 3.08 -7.23 19.56
C THR A 28 4.13 -8.15 20.18
N PHE A 29 5.18 -7.57 20.78
CA PHE A 29 6.26 -8.29 21.43
C PHE A 29 5.78 -9.15 22.60
N GLN A 30 4.86 -8.63 23.43
CA GLN A 30 4.27 -9.38 24.54
C GLN A 30 3.37 -10.52 24.06
N VAL A 31 2.49 -10.27 23.09
CA VAL A 31 1.53 -11.26 22.59
C VAL A 31 2.24 -12.38 21.84
N ALA A 32 3.18 -12.06 20.95
CA ALA A 32 3.90 -13.03 20.14
C ALA A 32 4.78 -13.98 20.98
N ARG A 33 5.12 -13.63 22.23
CA ARG A 33 5.87 -14.51 23.15
C ARG A 33 4.99 -15.45 23.97
N ARG A 34 3.67 -15.38 23.84
CA ARG A 34 2.73 -16.32 24.47
C ARG A 34 2.69 -17.63 23.71
N SER A 35 2.17 -18.69 24.33
CA SER A 35 1.90 -19.95 23.61
C SER A 35 0.76 -19.77 22.61
N VAL A 36 0.72 -20.59 21.55
CA VAL A 36 -0.34 -20.53 20.54
C VAL A 36 -1.76 -20.61 21.13
N PRO A 37 -2.05 -21.49 22.12
CA PRO A 37 -3.35 -21.50 22.79
C PRO A 37 -3.68 -20.19 23.52
N GLN A 38 -2.68 -19.53 24.14
CA GLN A 38 -2.86 -18.25 24.81
C GLN A 38 -3.10 -17.11 23.81
N ILE A 39 -2.42 -17.14 22.66
CA ILE A 39 -2.71 -16.21 21.55
C ILE A 39 -4.15 -16.42 21.08
N TRP A 40 -4.55 -17.66 20.84
CA TRP A 40 -5.91 -18.00 20.42
C TRP A 40 -6.98 -17.50 21.42
N GLN A 41 -6.78 -17.73 22.71
CA GLN A 41 -7.66 -17.24 23.77
C GLN A 41 -7.73 -15.72 23.80
N LEU A 42 -6.59 -15.03 23.63
CA LEU A 42 -6.56 -13.57 23.54
C LEU A 42 -7.43 -13.07 22.38
N LEU A 43 -7.27 -13.65 21.19
CA LEU A 43 -7.99 -13.23 19.98
C LEU A 43 -9.52 -13.29 20.13
N HIS A 44 -10.03 -14.19 20.98
CA HIS A 44 -11.46 -14.29 21.28
C HIS A 44 -11.95 -13.14 22.17
N GLY A 45 -11.10 -12.62 23.05
CA GLY A 45 -11.44 -11.52 23.94
C GLY A 45 -11.13 -10.14 23.35
N VAL A 46 -9.96 -9.99 22.73
CA VAL A 46 -9.35 -8.70 22.37
C VAL A 46 -8.50 -8.89 21.09
N ASP A 47 -8.50 -7.94 20.14
CA ASP A 47 -7.60 -7.93 18.97
C ASP A 47 -7.71 -9.06 17.93
N ALA A 48 -8.90 -9.59 17.63
CA ALA A 48 -9.08 -10.63 16.59
C ALA A 48 -8.44 -10.27 15.24
N VAL A 49 -8.43 -8.98 14.88
CA VAL A 49 -7.93 -8.43 13.61
C VAL A 49 -6.42 -8.58 13.40
N HIS A 50 -5.66 -8.90 14.46
CA HIS A 50 -4.21 -9.04 14.42
C HIS A 50 -3.74 -10.51 14.46
N GLY A 51 -4.66 -11.48 14.46
CA GLY A 51 -4.35 -12.89 14.74
C GLY A 51 -3.28 -13.50 13.84
N LEU A 52 -3.42 -13.35 12.52
CA LEU A 52 -2.43 -13.88 11.58
C LEU A 52 -1.05 -13.23 11.78
N TYR A 53 -1.03 -11.93 12.08
CA TYR A 53 0.20 -11.20 12.32
C TYR A 53 0.89 -11.66 13.62
N TYR A 54 0.14 -11.87 14.71
CA TYR A 54 0.71 -12.39 15.95
C TYR A 54 1.29 -13.80 15.81
N LEU A 55 0.64 -14.68 15.05
CA LEU A 55 1.17 -16.02 14.77
C LEU A 55 2.45 -15.98 13.93
N LEU A 56 2.51 -15.08 12.94
CA LEU A 56 3.75 -14.84 12.19
C LEU A 56 4.86 -14.36 13.13
N MET A 57 4.57 -13.36 13.95
CA MET A 57 5.57 -12.80 14.87
C MET A 57 5.97 -13.78 15.98
N HIS A 58 5.10 -14.72 16.37
CA HIS A 58 5.45 -15.81 17.28
C HIS A 58 6.58 -16.66 16.73
N ALA A 59 6.50 -17.03 15.44
CA ALA A 59 7.57 -17.77 14.78
C ALA A 59 8.85 -16.93 14.61
N VAL A 60 8.71 -15.64 14.31
CA VAL A 60 9.88 -14.73 14.16
C VAL A 60 10.63 -14.55 15.49
N LEU A 61 9.92 -14.26 16.58
CA LEU A 61 10.54 -14.03 17.89
C LEU A 61 10.99 -15.32 18.58
N ALA A 62 10.59 -16.50 18.09
CA ALA A 62 11.16 -17.77 18.52
C ALA A 62 12.65 -17.92 18.14
N VAL A 63 13.12 -17.20 17.11
CA VAL A 63 14.54 -17.15 16.73
C VAL A 63 15.34 -16.39 17.79
N HIS A 64 14.93 -15.15 18.06
CA HIS A 64 15.47 -14.34 19.14
C HIS A 64 14.49 -13.21 19.50
N PRO A 65 14.08 -13.06 20.78
CA PRO A 65 13.10 -12.07 21.18
C PRO A 65 13.75 -10.72 21.52
N ASP A 66 14.11 -9.94 20.49
CA ASP A 66 14.58 -8.55 20.64
C ASP A 66 13.83 -7.54 19.75
N GLU A 67 14.16 -6.26 19.90
CA GLU A 67 13.60 -5.13 19.14
C GLU A 67 13.94 -5.15 17.65
N VAL A 68 15.15 -5.57 17.29
CA VAL A 68 15.61 -5.63 15.89
C VAL A 68 14.87 -6.74 15.16
N VAL A 69 14.85 -7.95 15.71
CA VAL A 69 14.16 -9.12 15.14
C VAL A 69 12.67 -8.86 15.00
N LEU A 70 12.05 -8.12 15.92
CA LEU A 70 10.66 -7.67 15.80
C LEU A 70 10.43 -6.79 14.56
N ARG A 71 11.40 -5.95 14.17
CA ARG A 71 11.29 -4.98 13.07
C ARG A 71 11.74 -5.51 11.71
N LEU A 72 12.62 -6.53 11.68
CA LEU A 72 13.16 -7.09 10.42
C LEU A 72 12.08 -7.49 9.39
N PRO A 73 10.95 -8.13 9.77
CA PRO A 73 9.88 -8.43 8.81
C PRO A 73 9.31 -7.17 8.15
N SER A 74 9.10 -6.10 8.91
CA SER A 74 8.61 -4.81 8.39
C SER A 74 9.61 -4.14 7.46
N VAL A 75 10.90 -4.16 7.82
CA VAL A 75 11.99 -3.61 6.99
C VAL A 75 12.04 -4.35 5.65
N GLY A 76 12.05 -5.69 5.70
CA GLY A 76 12.05 -6.53 4.50
C GLY A 76 10.80 -6.29 3.63
N ALA A 77 9.63 -6.19 4.25
CA ALA A 77 8.37 -5.92 3.55
C ALA A 77 8.36 -4.55 2.89
N ALA A 78 8.89 -3.51 3.54
CA ALA A 78 9.00 -2.19 2.93
C ALA A 78 9.94 -2.20 1.72
N ALA A 79 11.07 -2.91 1.80
CA ALA A 79 11.98 -3.10 0.67
C ALA A 79 11.32 -3.84 -0.51
N VAL A 80 10.56 -4.90 -0.22
CA VAL A 80 9.73 -5.60 -1.22
C VAL A 80 8.69 -4.64 -1.81
N THR A 81 8.06 -3.81 -1.00
CA THR A 81 7.07 -2.83 -1.49
C THR A 81 7.69 -1.85 -2.47
N ALA A 82 8.86 -1.28 -2.15
CA ALA A 82 9.59 -0.39 -3.07
C ALA A 82 9.89 -1.07 -4.42
N ALA A 83 10.29 -2.35 -4.39
CA ALA A 83 10.53 -3.14 -5.59
C ALA A 83 9.25 -3.34 -6.42
N LEU A 84 8.13 -3.66 -5.75
CA LEU A 84 6.84 -3.92 -6.37
C LEU A 84 6.20 -2.65 -6.95
N VAL A 85 6.32 -1.51 -6.27
CA VAL A 85 5.90 -0.20 -6.80
C VAL A 85 6.68 0.10 -8.07
N GLY A 86 7.99 -0.15 -8.07
CA GLY A 86 8.78 0.01 -9.27
C GLY A 86 8.33 -0.91 -10.40
N GLU A 87 8.10 -2.18 -10.12
CA GLU A 87 7.62 -3.17 -11.10
C GLU A 87 6.23 -2.80 -11.67
N LEU A 88 5.33 -2.25 -10.85
CA LEU A 88 4.06 -1.68 -11.31
C LEU A 88 4.30 -0.55 -12.31
N GLY A 89 5.19 0.39 -11.99
CA GLY A 89 5.55 1.49 -12.89
C GLY A 89 6.16 1.01 -14.20
N VAL A 90 7.01 -0.03 -14.17
CA VAL A 90 7.58 -0.66 -15.38
C VAL A 90 6.45 -1.15 -16.29
N ARG A 91 5.48 -1.88 -15.74
CA ARG A 91 4.40 -2.48 -16.53
C ARG A 91 3.39 -1.48 -17.07
N LEU A 92 3.18 -0.38 -16.36
CA LEU A 92 2.17 0.61 -16.70
C LEU A 92 2.70 1.73 -17.61
N ALA A 93 4.00 2.07 -17.52
CA ALA A 93 4.56 3.20 -18.27
C ALA A 93 6.03 3.04 -18.73
N GLY A 94 6.73 2.00 -18.26
CA GLY A 94 8.09 1.63 -18.71
C GLY A 94 9.18 1.80 -17.65
N PRO A 95 10.43 1.38 -17.96
CA PRO A 95 11.51 1.23 -16.97
C PRO A 95 11.86 2.48 -16.18
N ARG A 96 11.85 3.65 -16.83
CA ARG A 96 12.15 4.95 -16.18
C ARG A 96 11.12 5.30 -15.11
N VAL A 97 9.83 5.17 -15.44
CA VAL A 97 8.74 5.43 -14.48
C VAL A 97 8.79 4.43 -13.33
N GLY A 98 9.08 3.16 -13.63
CA GLY A 98 9.26 2.14 -12.60
C GLY A 98 10.40 2.46 -11.63
N LEU A 99 11.58 2.82 -12.14
CA LEU A 99 12.70 3.19 -11.30
C LEU A 99 12.36 4.33 -10.35
N TRP A 100 11.82 5.44 -10.87
CA TRP A 100 11.48 6.62 -10.08
C TRP A 100 10.33 6.37 -9.10
N ALA A 101 9.30 5.62 -9.49
CA ALA A 101 8.20 5.30 -8.59
C ALA A 101 8.69 4.46 -7.39
N GLY A 102 9.55 3.46 -7.63
CA GLY A 102 10.13 2.67 -6.55
C GLY A 102 11.04 3.49 -5.62
N LEU A 103 11.89 4.35 -6.19
CA LEU A 103 12.77 5.22 -5.40
C LEU A 103 11.99 6.24 -4.56
N LEU A 104 10.95 6.86 -5.13
CA LEU A 104 10.07 7.79 -4.42
C LEU A 104 9.33 7.11 -3.26
N TYR A 105 8.92 5.85 -3.42
CA TYR A 105 8.40 5.05 -2.31
C TYR A 105 9.48 4.82 -1.25
N ALA A 106 10.67 4.40 -1.66
CA ALA A 106 11.78 4.06 -0.77
C ALA A 106 12.22 5.23 0.12
N VAL A 107 12.22 6.45 -0.40
CA VAL A 107 12.63 7.66 0.35
C VAL A 107 11.47 8.35 1.06
N SER A 108 10.25 7.80 1.01
CA SER A 108 9.10 8.38 1.70
C SER A 108 9.30 8.29 3.22
N PRO A 109 9.19 9.40 3.96
CA PRO A 109 9.27 9.37 5.43
C PRO A 109 8.21 8.45 6.06
N LEU A 110 7.03 8.36 5.44
CA LEU A 110 5.96 7.48 5.89
C LEU A 110 6.35 6.00 5.73
N ALA A 111 6.91 5.63 4.58
CA ALA A 111 7.40 4.27 4.36
C ALA A 111 8.57 3.93 5.31
N GLY A 112 9.50 4.87 5.52
CA GLY A 112 10.61 4.72 6.46
C GLY A 112 10.15 4.49 7.90
N HIS A 113 9.20 5.30 8.38
CA HIS A 113 8.62 5.18 9.72
C HIS A 113 8.03 3.78 9.96
N TYR A 114 7.17 3.30 9.05
CA TYR A 114 6.51 2.00 9.19
C TYR A 114 7.37 0.80 8.79
N ALA A 115 8.49 1.01 8.10
CA ALA A 115 9.48 -0.04 7.90
C ALA A 115 10.16 -0.42 9.21
N GLN A 116 10.32 0.54 10.13
CA GLN A 116 10.94 0.32 11.43
C GLN A 116 9.93 0.08 12.54
N GLU A 117 8.64 0.02 12.25
CA GLU A 117 7.63 -0.33 13.25
C GLU A 117 7.32 -1.83 13.15
N GLY A 118 7.48 -2.55 14.27
CA GLY A 118 7.13 -3.96 14.46
C GLY A 118 5.62 -4.24 14.41
N ARG A 119 4.94 -3.76 13.37
CA ARG A 119 3.50 -3.87 13.11
C ARG A 119 3.22 -4.35 11.70
N SER A 120 1.99 -4.82 11.43
CA SER A 120 1.63 -5.44 10.15
C SER A 120 1.64 -4.49 8.94
N TYR A 121 1.70 -3.17 9.13
CA TYR A 121 1.47 -2.18 8.08
C TYR A 121 2.39 -2.33 6.86
N ALA A 122 3.70 -2.59 7.07
CA ALA A 122 4.63 -2.78 5.97
C ALA A 122 4.40 -4.10 5.22
N LEU A 123 4.06 -5.18 5.93
CA LEU A 123 3.68 -6.47 5.33
C LEU A 123 2.40 -6.33 4.48
N VAL A 124 1.42 -5.58 5.00
CA VAL A 124 0.18 -5.27 4.31
C VAL A 124 0.45 -4.43 3.07
N ALA A 125 1.33 -3.42 3.15
CA ALA A 125 1.72 -2.62 1.98
C ALA A 125 2.39 -3.48 0.89
N ALA A 126 3.26 -4.43 1.26
CA ALA A 126 3.91 -5.34 0.33
C ALA A 126 2.89 -6.26 -0.35
N ALA A 127 2.03 -6.91 0.44
CA ALA A 127 1.04 -7.85 -0.05
C ALA A 127 -0.06 -7.14 -0.87
N ALA A 128 -0.47 -5.93 -0.47
CA ALA A 128 -1.39 -5.07 -1.23
C ALA A 128 -0.80 -4.68 -2.59
N THR A 129 0.45 -4.21 -2.62
CA THR A 129 1.11 -3.84 -3.89
C THR A 129 1.31 -5.06 -4.78
N GLY A 130 1.62 -6.22 -4.19
CA GLY A 130 1.66 -7.52 -4.88
C GLY A 130 0.31 -7.93 -5.45
N ALA A 131 -0.77 -7.76 -4.69
CA ALA A 131 -2.14 -7.96 -5.16
C ALA A 131 -2.48 -7.01 -6.31
N THR A 132 -2.10 -5.73 -6.24
CA THR A 132 -2.26 -4.78 -7.36
C THR A 132 -1.48 -5.22 -8.60
N LEU A 133 -0.28 -5.77 -8.43
CA LEU A 133 0.49 -6.31 -9.56
C LEU A 133 -0.19 -7.53 -10.19
N LEU A 134 -0.76 -8.41 -9.37
CA LEU A 134 -1.55 -9.56 -9.83
C LEU A 134 -2.88 -9.14 -10.44
N PHE A 135 -3.50 -8.07 -9.97
CA PHE A 135 -4.67 -7.43 -10.57
C PHE A 135 -4.35 -6.93 -11.99
N VAL A 136 -3.23 -6.20 -12.15
CA VAL A 136 -2.76 -5.75 -13.48
C VAL A 136 -2.50 -6.95 -14.41
N ARG A 137 -1.92 -8.05 -13.90
CA ARG A 137 -1.79 -9.31 -14.66
C ARG A 137 -3.16 -9.93 -14.96
N GLY A 138 -4.09 -9.91 -14.00
CA GLY A 138 -5.45 -10.44 -14.11
C GLY A 138 -6.23 -9.83 -15.27
N VAL A 139 -6.16 -8.51 -15.44
CA VAL A 139 -6.79 -7.82 -16.57
C VAL A 139 -6.25 -8.30 -17.93
N ARG A 140 -4.98 -8.72 -17.99
CA ARG A 140 -4.33 -9.19 -19.23
C ARG A 140 -4.51 -10.68 -19.49
N THR A 141 -4.36 -11.52 -18.46
CA THR A 141 -4.23 -12.99 -18.61
C THR A 141 -5.21 -13.79 -17.74
N GLY A 142 -6.02 -13.14 -16.90
CA GLY A 142 -7.01 -13.82 -16.06
C GLY A 142 -6.47 -14.44 -14.76
N ALA A 143 -5.34 -13.97 -14.24
CA ALA A 143 -4.69 -14.41 -12.98
C ALA A 143 -5.49 -14.07 -11.68
N TRP A 144 -6.82 -14.24 -11.69
CA TRP A 144 -7.73 -13.84 -10.61
C TRP A 144 -7.62 -14.70 -9.36
N ARG A 145 -7.26 -15.98 -9.49
CA ARG A 145 -7.03 -16.87 -8.34
C ARG A 145 -5.87 -16.38 -7.49
N ALA A 146 -4.70 -16.17 -8.09
CA ALA A 146 -3.53 -15.65 -7.39
C ALA A 146 -3.81 -14.27 -6.77
N TYR A 147 -4.47 -13.38 -7.52
CA TYR A 147 -4.93 -12.09 -7.01
C TYR A 147 -5.81 -12.22 -5.76
N GLY A 148 -6.87 -13.04 -5.84
CA GLY A 148 -7.81 -13.26 -4.74
C GLY A 148 -7.14 -13.89 -3.52
N THR A 149 -6.27 -14.87 -3.71
CA THR A 149 -5.54 -15.52 -2.61
C THR A 149 -4.62 -14.54 -1.88
N VAL A 150 -3.81 -13.77 -2.61
CA VAL A 150 -2.93 -12.78 -1.97
C VAL A 150 -3.75 -11.73 -1.24
N LEU A 151 -4.81 -11.19 -1.87
CA LEU A 151 -5.63 -10.18 -1.23
C LEU A 151 -6.39 -10.71 -0.01
N ALA A 152 -6.87 -11.96 -0.02
CA ALA A 152 -7.50 -12.58 1.14
C ALA A 152 -6.51 -12.65 2.31
N VAL A 153 -5.29 -13.15 2.07
CA VAL A 153 -4.23 -13.18 3.10
C VAL A 153 -3.91 -11.77 3.61
N THR A 154 -3.84 -10.78 2.73
CA THR A 154 -3.65 -9.37 3.12
C THR A 154 -4.78 -8.88 4.03
N CYS A 155 -6.04 -9.25 3.75
CA CYS A 155 -7.17 -8.87 4.60
C CYS A 155 -7.12 -9.54 5.98
N TRP A 156 -6.58 -10.76 6.09
CA TRP A 156 -6.34 -11.43 7.37
C TRP A 156 -5.17 -10.84 8.16
N LEU A 157 -4.22 -10.16 7.50
CA LEU A 157 -3.20 -9.36 8.18
C LEU A 157 -3.74 -8.00 8.64
N HIS A 158 -4.72 -7.45 7.90
CA HIS A 158 -5.35 -6.17 8.20
C HIS A 158 -6.71 -6.05 7.49
N GLU A 159 -7.80 -6.03 8.27
CA GLU A 159 -9.17 -6.11 7.73
C GLU A 159 -9.51 -5.01 6.71
N PHE A 160 -9.02 -3.78 6.93
CA PHE A 160 -9.24 -2.64 6.03
C PHE A 160 -8.53 -2.76 4.68
N ALA A 161 -7.65 -3.76 4.47
CA ALA A 161 -7.12 -4.05 3.14
C ALA A 161 -8.22 -4.46 2.14
N VAL A 162 -9.40 -4.87 2.61
CA VAL A 162 -10.57 -5.15 1.75
C VAL A 162 -10.97 -3.95 0.88
N LEU A 163 -10.67 -2.73 1.30
CA LEU A 163 -10.94 -1.50 0.55
C LEU A 163 -10.12 -1.41 -0.76
N LEU A 164 -9.08 -2.23 -0.92
CA LEU A 164 -8.40 -2.41 -2.21
C LEU A 164 -9.36 -2.92 -3.30
N LEU A 165 -10.41 -3.68 -2.94
CA LEU A 165 -11.43 -4.08 -3.90
C LEU A 165 -12.11 -2.85 -4.52
N LEU A 166 -12.42 -1.82 -3.73
CA LEU A 166 -13.01 -0.58 -4.24
C LEU A 166 -12.05 0.15 -5.19
N ALA A 167 -10.76 0.23 -4.81
CA ALA A 167 -9.74 0.84 -5.66
C ALA A 167 -9.56 0.09 -6.99
N HIS A 168 -9.51 -1.24 -6.95
CA HIS A 168 -9.39 -2.07 -8.15
C HIS A 168 -10.65 -2.01 -9.01
N GLY A 169 -11.86 -2.03 -8.43
CA GLY A 169 -13.11 -1.83 -9.14
C GLY A 169 -13.17 -0.47 -9.85
N ALA A 170 -12.80 0.61 -9.15
CA ALA A 170 -12.68 1.93 -9.75
C ALA A 170 -11.63 1.95 -10.89
N SER A 171 -10.52 1.25 -10.74
CA SER A 171 -9.49 1.11 -11.79
C SER A 171 -10.05 0.41 -13.05
N LEU A 172 -10.84 -0.66 -12.88
CA LEU A 172 -11.53 -1.37 -13.97
C LEU A 172 -12.56 -0.47 -14.67
N ALA A 173 -13.34 0.30 -13.91
CA ALA A 173 -14.32 1.24 -14.43
C ALA A 173 -13.65 2.36 -15.24
N LEU A 174 -12.61 3.00 -14.69
CA LEU A 174 -11.83 4.04 -15.38
C LEU A 174 -11.15 3.50 -16.65
N ALA A 175 -10.72 2.25 -16.63
CA ALA A 175 -10.17 1.59 -17.81
C ALA A 175 -11.22 1.11 -18.81
N ARG A 176 -12.52 1.11 -18.45
CA ARG A 176 -13.62 0.64 -19.31
C ARG A 176 -13.38 -0.78 -19.82
N VAL A 177 -13.02 -1.70 -18.92
CA VAL A 177 -12.76 -3.10 -19.28
C VAL A 177 -14.05 -3.85 -19.63
N GLY A 178 -13.94 -4.90 -20.43
CA GLY A 178 -15.08 -5.74 -20.82
C GLY A 178 -15.61 -6.65 -19.71
N ALA A 179 -16.83 -7.16 -19.89
CA ALA A 179 -17.55 -7.98 -18.90
C ALA A 179 -16.80 -9.25 -18.43
N ARG A 180 -15.93 -9.82 -19.28
CA ARG A 180 -15.10 -10.98 -18.89
C ARG A 180 -14.13 -10.65 -17.74
N VAL A 181 -13.54 -9.46 -17.78
CA VAL A 181 -12.62 -8.99 -16.72
C VAL A 181 -13.40 -8.72 -15.44
N TRP A 182 -14.56 -8.06 -15.54
CA TRP A 182 -15.46 -7.81 -14.40
C TRP A 182 -15.92 -9.10 -13.72
N ARG A 183 -16.33 -10.13 -14.48
CA ARG A 183 -16.74 -11.41 -13.90
C ARG A 183 -15.59 -12.13 -13.19
N GLY A 184 -14.40 -12.14 -13.81
CA GLY A 184 -13.23 -12.78 -13.21
C GLY A 184 -12.78 -12.09 -11.92
N TRP A 185 -12.72 -10.75 -11.93
CA TRP A 185 -12.43 -9.97 -10.75
C TRP A 185 -13.52 -10.08 -9.69
N GLY A 186 -14.80 -10.03 -10.09
CA GLY A 186 -15.95 -10.13 -9.20
C GLY A 186 -16.02 -11.47 -8.46
N GLY A 187 -15.70 -12.58 -9.14
CA GLY A 187 -15.58 -13.89 -8.49
C GLY A 187 -14.47 -13.93 -7.43
N ALA A 188 -13.30 -13.35 -7.73
CA ALA A 188 -12.21 -13.26 -6.76
C ALA A 188 -12.56 -12.31 -5.59
N ALA A 189 -13.19 -11.17 -5.87
CA ALA A 189 -13.64 -10.21 -4.87
C ALA A 189 -14.68 -10.84 -3.92
N GLY A 190 -15.65 -11.58 -4.47
CA GLY A 190 -16.65 -12.30 -3.68
C GLY A 190 -16.01 -13.33 -2.75
N LEU A 191 -15.00 -14.08 -3.22
CA LEU A 191 -14.27 -15.03 -2.38
C LEU A 191 -13.49 -14.33 -1.26
N VAL A 192 -12.83 -13.21 -1.55
CA VAL A 192 -12.13 -12.41 -0.52
C VAL A 192 -13.10 -11.95 0.57
N VAL A 193 -14.24 -11.36 0.19
CA VAL A 193 -15.26 -10.91 1.14
C VAL A 193 -15.80 -12.08 1.96
N LEU A 194 -16.08 -13.22 1.31
CA LEU A 194 -16.56 -14.42 2.00
C LEU A 194 -15.55 -14.93 3.03
N THR A 195 -14.25 -14.96 2.69
CA THR A 195 -13.20 -15.39 3.62
C THR A 195 -13.02 -14.44 4.81
N LEU A 196 -13.36 -13.17 4.63
CA LEU A 196 -13.19 -12.13 5.63
C LEU A 196 -14.40 -12.01 6.58
N LEU A 197 -15.56 -12.50 6.16
CA LEU A 197 -16.82 -12.37 6.89
C LEU A 197 -16.73 -12.84 8.36
N PRO A 198 -16.13 -13.99 8.69
CA PRO A 198 -16.00 -14.42 10.09
C PRO A 198 -15.19 -13.43 10.93
N MET A 199 -14.10 -12.88 10.38
CA MET A 199 -13.25 -11.92 11.10
C MET A 199 -14.00 -10.61 11.35
N ILE A 200 -14.77 -10.11 10.38
CA ILE A 200 -15.60 -8.90 10.54
C ILE A 200 -16.64 -9.08 11.66
N LEU A 201 -17.29 -10.25 11.74
CA LEU A 201 -18.29 -10.52 12.77
C LEU A 201 -17.68 -10.50 14.18
N VAL A 202 -16.48 -11.08 14.33
CA VAL A 202 -15.76 -11.09 15.62
C VAL A 202 -15.20 -9.70 15.95
N SER A 203 -14.58 -9.02 14.98
CA SER A 203 -13.96 -7.70 15.20
C SER A 203 -15.00 -6.62 15.53
N HIS A 204 -16.20 -6.70 14.95
CA HIS A 204 -17.30 -5.80 15.27
C HIS A 204 -17.69 -5.86 16.75
N ALA A 205 -17.73 -7.07 17.34
CA ALA A 205 -17.99 -7.24 18.77
C ALA A 205 -16.88 -6.66 19.67
N GLN A 206 -15.68 -6.44 19.13
CA GLN A 206 -14.51 -5.89 19.83
C GLN A 206 -14.28 -4.38 19.57
N SER A 207 -15.17 -3.73 18.80
CA SER A 207 -15.03 -2.35 18.32
C SER A 207 -14.93 -1.28 19.43
N ALA A 208 -15.35 -1.59 20.65
CA ALA A 208 -15.21 -0.69 21.81
C ALA A 208 -13.74 -0.26 22.08
N GLN A 209 -12.76 -1.04 21.62
CA GLN A 209 -11.33 -0.71 21.73
C GLN A 209 -10.93 0.53 20.91
N LEU A 210 -11.76 0.94 19.95
CA LEU A 210 -11.55 2.11 19.10
C LEU A 210 -12.26 3.36 19.62
N ALA A 211 -12.85 3.34 20.82
CA ALA A 211 -13.57 4.48 21.40
C ALA A 211 -12.72 5.75 21.60
N TRP A 212 -11.39 5.62 21.57
CA TRP A 212 -10.45 6.75 21.63
C TRP A 212 -10.29 7.48 20.27
N VAL A 213 -10.69 6.83 19.16
CA VAL A 213 -10.53 7.37 17.81
C VAL A 213 -11.51 8.51 17.59
N ARG A 214 -11.01 9.62 17.04
CA ARG A 214 -11.84 10.80 16.73
C ARG A 214 -12.34 10.72 15.28
N PRO A 215 -13.54 11.24 14.99
CA PRO A 215 -14.02 11.34 13.62
C PRO A 215 -13.03 12.12 12.73
N PRO A 216 -12.77 11.67 11.50
CA PRO A 216 -11.84 12.36 10.60
C PRO A 216 -12.40 13.73 10.20
N THR A 217 -11.48 14.66 9.99
CA THR A 217 -11.75 16.03 9.54
C THR A 217 -11.03 16.32 8.22
N TRP A 218 -11.27 17.49 7.64
CA TRP A 218 -10.51 17.94 6.47
C TRP A 218 -9.00 18.02 6.74
N ALA A 219 -8.60 18.41 7.95
CA ALA A 219 -7.19 18.43 8.36
C ALA A 219 -6.57 17.02 8.36
N THR A 220 -7.36 15.98 8.66
CA THR A 220 -6.92 14.58 8.57
C THR A 220 -6.60 14.20 7.13
N ALA A 221 -7.45 14.58 6.17
CA ALA A 221 -7.22 14.33 4.75
C ALA A 221 -6.01 15.10 4.20
N GLU A 222 -5.85 16.37 4.60
CA GLU A 222 -4.69 17.18 4.24
C GLU A 222 -3.39 16.59 4.79
N SER A 223 -3.40 16.19 6.07
CA SER A 223 -2.27 15.53 6.72
C SER A 223 -1.84 14.27 5.95
N LEU A 224 -2.79 13.39 5.63
CA LEU A 224 -2.50 12.18 4.84
C LEU A 224 -1.90 12.51 3.47
N LEU A 225 -2.48 13.49 2.76
CA LEU A 225 -1.97 13.90 1.46
C LEU A 225 -0.53 14.44 1.55
N ARG A 226 -0.22 15.23 2.58
CA ARG A 226 1.14 15.71 2.88
C ARG A 226 2.08 14.54 3.18
N TRP A 227 1.65 13.55 3.95
CA TRP A 227 2.45 12.34 4.18
C TRP A 227 2.71 11.53 2.91
N PHE A 228 1.77 11.49 1.98
CA PHE A 228 1.92 10.76 0.71
C PHE A 228 2.84 11.48 -0.29
N LEU A 229 2.82 12.81 -0.31
CA LEU A 229 3.56 13.63 -1.27
C LEU A 229 4.86 14.22 -0.71
N GLY A 230 5.08 14.10 0.60
CA GLY A 230 6.28 14.58 1.30
C GLY A 230 5.95 15.74 2.26
N PRO A 231 6.50 15.73 3.49
CA PRO A 231 6.14 16.70 4.52
C PRO A 231 6.75 18.10 4.32
N GLY A 232 7.82 18.24 3.54
CA GLY A 232 8.44 19.54 3.25
C GLY A 232 7.68 20.29 2.15
N GLU A 233 7.39 21.59 2.36
CA GLU A 233 6.58 22.42 1.43
C GLU A 233 7.02 22.32 -0.03
N GLY A 234 8.31 22.51 -0.32
CA GLY A 234 8.82 22.43 -1.70
C GLY A 234 8.64 21.03 -2.33
N VAL A 235 8.83 19.98 -1.54
CA VAL A 235 8.65 18.58 -1.99
C VAL A 235 7.17 18.30 -2.23
N TYR A 236 6.31 18.73 -1.31
CA TYR A 236 4.86 18.58 -1.39
C TYR A 236 4.31 19.19 -2.68
N TRP A 237 4.56 20.47 -2.94
CA TRP A 237 4.02 21.16 -4.12
C TRP A 237 4.58 20.59 -5.42
N THR A 238 5.86 20.24 -5.45
CA THR A 238 6.49 19.60 -6.61
C THR A 238 5.82 18.25 -6.90
N CYS A 239 5.70 17.39 -5.89
CA CYS A 239 5.06 16.08 -6.05
C CYS A 239 3.58 16.21 -6.39
N LEU A 240 2.87 17.19 -5.84
CA LEU A 240 1.46 17.43 -6.17
C LEU A 240 1.29 17.80 -7.64
N VAL A 241 2.05 18.78 -8.15
CA VAL A 241 2.01 19.19 -9.56
C VAL A 241 2.34 18.01 -10.47
N LEU A 242 3.39 17.25 -10.15
CA LEU A 242 3.75 16.06 -10.92
C LEU A 242 2.65 14.99 -10.86
N ALA A 243 2.05 14.72 -9.71
CA ALA A 243 0.95 13.77 -9.58
C ALA A 243 -0.27 14.19 -10.43
N LEU A 244 -0.62 15.48 -10.43
CA LEU A 244 -1.68 16.05 -11.27
C LEU A 244 -1.36 15.91 -12.76
N LEU A 245 -0.13 16.21 -13.19
CA LEU A 245 0.32 15.93 -14.56
C LEU A 245 0.27 14.43 -14.88
N GLY A 246 0.49 13.57 -13.89
CA GLY A 246 0.30 12.12 -13.93
C GLY A 246 -1.12 11.72 -14.36
N LEU A 247 -2.14 12.48 -13.95
CA LEU A 247 -3.56 12.21 -14.24
C LEU A 247 -3.94 12.34 -15.71
N ALA A 248 -3.12 12.98 -16.55
CA ALA A 248 -3.30 12.94 -18.00
C ALA A 248 -3.35 11.51 -18.57
N GLY A 249 -2.88 10.51 -17.80
CA GLY A 249 -3.01 9.09 -18.15
C GLY A 249 -4.43 8.54 -18.10
N LEU A 250 -5.40 9.28 -17.56
CA LEU A 250 -6.81 8.91 -17.57
C LEU A 250 -7.43 8.98 -18.97
N ALA A 251 -6.91 9.87 -19.83
CA ALA A 251 -7.34 10.05 -21.22
C ALA A 251 -6.82 8.97 -22.19
N GLY A 252 -6.14 7.93 -21.68
CA GLY A 252 -5.66 6.82 -22.51
C GLY A 252 -6.78 6.02 -23.20
N PRO A 253 -6.44 5.12 -24.15
CA PRO A 253 -7.45 4.30 -24.82
C PRO A 253 -8.16 3.36 -23.84
N PRO A 254 -9.44 2.98 -24.09
CA PRO A 254 -10.16 2.02 -23.26
C PRO A 254 -9.48 0.65 -23.26
N GLY A 255 -9.78 -0.16 -22.23
CA GLY A 255 -9.22 -1.50 -22.02
C GLY A 255 -7.78 -1.52 -21.47
N ARG A 256 -7.10 -0.37 -21.35
CA ARG A 256 -5.71 -0.29 -20.85
C ARG A 256 -5.64 0.29 -19.44
N LEU A 257 -4.89 -0.36 -18.57
CA LEU A 257 -4.48 0.21 -17.30
C LEU A 257 -3.28 1.14 -17.52
N THR A 258 -3.35 2.35 -16.95
CA THR A 258 -2.26 3.34 -16.94
C THR A 258 -1.87 3.63 -15.48
N CYS A 259 -0.72 4.28 -15.26
CA CYS A 259 -0.36 4.72 -13.90
C CYS A 259 -1.46 5.57 -13.25
N ALA A 260 -2.17 6.41 -14.02
CA ALA A 260 -3.27 7.21 -13.51
C ALA A 260 -4.47 6.36 -13.10
N ARG A 261 -4.87 5.39 -13.94
CA ARG A 261 -6.03 4.53 -13.69
C ARG A 261 -5.85 3.54 -12.54
N VAL A 262 -4.62 3.29 -12.12
CA VAL A 262 -4.29 2.43 -10.97
C VAL A 262 -3.90 3.27 -9.76
N GLY A 263 -2.98 4.21 -9.92
CA GLY A 263 -2.42 5.02 -8.84
C GLY A 263 -3.42 5.97 -8.20
N LEU A 264 -4.32 6.59 -8.97
CA LEU A 264 -5.33 7.48 -8.40
C LEU A 264 -6.35 6.72 -7.53
N PRO A 265 -7.01 5.64 -8.02
CA PRO A 265 -7.87 4.85 -7.15
C PRO A 265 -7.15 4.30 -5.92
N LEU A 266 -5.92 3.82 -6.08
CA LEU A 266 -5.15 3.26 -4.97
C LEU A 266 -4.84 4.30 -3.88
N ALA A 267 -4.44 5.51 -4.27
CA ALA A 267 -4.10 6.59 -3.34
C ALA A 267 -5.32 7.25 -2.68
N VAL A 268 -6.49 7.23 -3.32
CA VAL A 268 -7.66 8.01 -2.88
C VAL A 268 -8.80 7.15 -2.35
N VAL A 269 -9.14 6.06 -3.04
CA VAL A 269 -10.38 5.31 -2.74
C VAL A 269 -10.33 4.64 -1.36
N PRO A 270 -9.27 3.91 -0.97
CA PRO A 270 -9.24 3.29 0.36
C PRO A 270 -9.25 4.31 1.51
N PRO A 271 -8.41 5.37 1.50
CA PRO A 271 -8.49 6.43 2.51
C PRO A 271 -9.86 7.11 2.57
N ALA A 272 -10.41 7.52 1.43
CA ALA A 272 -11.71 8.20 1.39
C ALA A 272 -12.84 7.30 1.88
N ALA A 273 -12.86 6.02 1.46
CA ALA A 273 -13.85 5.06 1.91
C ALA A 273 -13.78 4.82 3.43
N LEU A 274 -12.57 4.67 3.97
CA LEU A 274 -12.38 4.49 5.42
C LEU A 274 -12.76 5.77 6.18
N MET A 275 -12.38 6.95 5.70
CA MET A 275 -12.77 8.23 6.33
C MET A 275 -14.29 8.44 6.32
N LEU A 276 -14.97 8.09 5.22
CA LEU A 276 -16.43 8.15 5.10
C LEU A 276 -17.12 7.18 6.07
N ALA A 277 -16.69 5.91 6.07
CA ALA A 277 -17.18 4.92 7.04
C ALA A 277 -16.92 5.39 8.48
N SER A 278 -15.79 6.06 8.70
CA SER A 278 -15.38 6.58 9.99
C SER A 278 -16.25 7.74 10.52
N ARG A 279 -17.18 8.27 9.71
CA ARG A 279 -18.19 9.25 10.16
C ARG A 279 -19.35 8.59 10.90
N LEU A 280 -19.59 7.29 10.66
CA LEU A 280 -20.63 6.52 11.35
C LEU A 280 -20.09 5.87 12.62
N SER A 281 -18.89 5.28 12.52
CA SER A 281 -18.16 4.68 13.65
C SER A 281 -16.70 5.09 13.53
N PRO A 282 -16.10 5.84 14.47
CA PRO A 282 -14.71 6.29 14.36
C PRO A 282 -13.72 5.12 14.27
N LEU A 283 -13.22 4.85 13.05
CA LEU A 283 -12.31 3.73 12.74
C LEU A 283 -11.02 4.19 12.06
N TYR A 284 -10.96 5.44 11.58
CA TYR A 284 -9.86 5.91 10.76
C TYR A 284 -8.61 6.27 11.58
N VAL A 285 -7.47 5.67 11.22
CA VAL A 285 -6.13 6.05 11.65
C VAL A 285 -5.21 5.99 10.43
N ASP A 286 -4.33 6.97 10.24
CA ASP A 286 -3.52 7.13 9.01
C ASP A 286 -2.76 5.85 8.60
N ARG A 287 -2.23 5.11 9.58
CA ARG A 287 -1.50 3.86 9.37
C ARG A 287 -2.32 2.73 8.73
N TYR A 288 -3.64 2.74 8.91
CA TYR A 288 -4.52 1.69 8.36
C TYR A 288 -4.63 1.72 6.84
N VAL A 289 -4.22 2.82 6.23
CA VAL A 289 -4.21 3.00 4.78
C VAL A 289 -2.81 3.21 4.22
N LEU A 290 -1.75 2.82 4.95
CA LEU A 290 -0.37 2.90 4.48
C LEU A 290 -0.18 2.26 3.09
N TYR A 291 -0.85 1.14 2.82
CA TYR A 291 -0.76 0.47 1.53
C TYR A 291 -1.19 1.33 0.35
N ALA A 292 -2.06 2.33 0.57
CA ALA A 292 -2.51 3.29 -0.45
C ALA A 292 -1.38 4.22 -0.91
N LEU A 293 -0.32 4.40 -0.09
CA LEU A 293 0.84 5.22 -0.42
C LEU A 293 1.45 4.84 -1.78
N SER A 294 1.45 3.55 -2.13
CA SER A 294 2.00 3.04 -3.39
C SER A 294 1.42 3.71 -4.65
N GLY A 295 0.21 4.27 -4.59
CA GLY A 295 -0.40 5.00 -5.69
C GLY A 295 0.25 6.36 -5.99
N ALA A 296 0.70 7.09 -4.97
CA ALA A 296 1.24 8.44 -5.13
C ALA A 296 2.58 8.46 -5.93
N PRO A 297 3.60 7.64 -5.59
CA PRO A 297 4.83 7.55 -6.37
C PRO A 297 4.62 7.20 -7.85
N LEU A 298 3.62 6.35 -8.16
CA LEU A 298 3.28 6.01 -9.54
C LEU A 298 2.78 7.25 -10.33
N LEU A 299 1.95 8.08 -9.70
CA LEU A 299 1.43 9.31 -10.30
C LEU A 299 2.54 10.33 -10.50
N VAL A 300 3.35 10.58 -9.46
CA VAL A 300 4.48 11.53 -9.49
C VAL A 300 5.48 11.14 -10.58
N ALA A 301 5.92 9.87 -10.60
CA ALA A 301 6.90 9.40 -11.58
C ALA A 301 6.36 9.45 -13.02
N ALA A 302 5.08 9.10 -13.23
CA ALA A 302 4.45 9.19 -14.55
C ALA A 302 4.28 10.65 -15.01
N GLY A 303 3.98 11.56 -14.09
CA GLY A 303 3.91 12.99 -14.35
C GLY A 303 5.24 13.59 -14.75
N ALA A 304 6.33 13.23 -14.06
CA ALA A 304 7.68 13.70 -14.36
C ALA A 304 8.22 13.19 -15.72
N ASP A 305 7.83 11.99 -16.12
CA ASP A 305 8.28 11.37 -17.37
C ASP A 305 7.67 12.03 -18.63
N ARG A 306 6.48 12.63 -18.52
CA ARG A 306 5.81 13.32 -19.65
C ARG A 306 6.58 14.52 -20.21
N PRO A 307 6.89 15.57 -19.42
CA PRO A 307 7.65 16.72 -19.92
C PRO A 307 9.05 16.31 -20.39
N ALA A 308 9.68 15.33 -19.72
CA ALA A 308 10.98 14.80 -20.14
C ALA A 308 10.93 14.18 -21.55
N ARG A 309 9.86 13.42 -21.88
CA ARG A 309 9.65 12.88 -23.23
C ARG A 309 9.34 13.97 -24.26
N LEU A 310 8.55 14.98 -23.88
CA LEU A 310 8.23 16.09 -24.78
C LEU A 310 9.48 16.90 -25.12
N ALA A 311 10.30 17.25 -24.13
CA ALA A 311 11.57 17.94 -24.32
C ALA A 311 12.55 17.13 -25.18
N ALA A 312 12.64 15.81 -24.96
CA ALA A 312 13.48 14.94 -25.79
C ALA A 312 13.02 14.91 -27.26
N ARG A 313 11.71 14.86 -27.52
CA ARG A 313 11.15 14.91 -28.88
C ARG A 313 11.41 16.24 -29.58
N LEU A 314 11.31 17.36 -28.85
CA LEU A 314 11.61 18.69 -29.39
C LEU A 314 13.10 18.84 -29.72
N ARG A 315 14.00 18.34 -28.87
CA ARG A 315 15.46 18.36 -29.12
C ARG A 315 15.88 17.55 -30.36
N LEU A 316 15.18 16.45 -30.65
CA LEU A 316 15.43 15.64 -31.85
C LEU A 316 14.90 16.29 -33.15
N ARG A 317 14.03 17.30 -33.06
CA ARG A 317 13.45 18.01 -34.21
C ARG A 317 14.20 19.27 -34.62
N VAL A 318 15.17 19.73 -33.83
CA VAL A 318 16.04 20.86 -34.21
C VAL A 318 17.08 20.34 -35.21
N PRO A 319 17.10 20.79 -36.49
CA PRO A 319 18.15 20.42 -37.42
C PRO A 319 19.49 20.89 -36.85
N ARG A 320 20.48 20.00 -36.79
CA ARG A 320 21.86 20.44 -36.52
C ARG A 320 22.27 21.28 -37.73
N LEU A 321 22.46 22.58 -37.54
CA LEU A 321 23.06 23.43 -38.57
C LEU A 321 24.44 22.83 -38.91
N PRO A 322 24.77 22.63 -40.19
CA PRO A 322 26.11 22.19 -40.56
C PRO A 322 27.11 23.27 -40.13
N VAL A 323 28.19 22.81 -39.49
CA VAL A 323 29.37 23.62 -39.11
C VAL A 323 30.13 24.00 -40.37
#